data_AF-A0A851HSB1-F1
#
_entry.id   AF-A0A851HSB1-F1
#
_cell.length_a   1.000
_cell.length_b   1.000
_cell.length_c   1.000
_cell.angle_alpha   90.00
_cell.angle_beta   90.00
_cell.angle_gamma   90.00
#
_symmetry.space_group_name_H-M   'P 1'
#
loop_
_entity.id
_entity.type
_entity.pdbx_description
1 polymer ?
#
loop_
_entity_poly.entity_id
_entity_poly.type
_entity_poly.pdbx_seq_one_letter_code
_entity_poly.pdbx_strand_id
1 'polypeptide(L)'
;MIQVPFRLPSLGYAETRIYIILLLVLNECGEQSDEFQKLVAFARQVLRRPWKGPGLDRNGVAEALGTVPPSVERALDLAYRIAPILTDGARGNPRQVKRFINTMVLRLAIAEERGFGDDLNPTVLAKIMLAERFAPEVYDAIARGSAGTGASEELAELEAVVRGDRQEPKDAEGGKKKDTGSDVALEASALPDWPNLEWAKQWAMIDPSLAEYDLRPYVFVTRDRRSVFGAVTSLGELDELLAKLSGPPLQVRQAAAEVARLPGSEAEQLFDALRAKATVAEDFSEQPAGALGLAVICQHHSFLQPSLIAFLKGLPVSKLGPWAVTGWTNALTSEDVKVEFKTLLSEWAAQDDNKPLQVAAKAARQMGRGGERR
;
A
#
# COMPACT_ATOMS: atom_id res chain seq x y z
N MET A 1 0.64 27.61 23.62
CA MET A 1 1.47 26.41 23.39
C MET A 1 1.39 26.12 21.90
N ILE A 2 2.47 26.32 21.14
CA ILE A 2 2.45 26.13 19.68
C ILE A 2 2.58 24.62 19.41
N GLN A 3 1.57 24.02 18.78
CA GLN A 3 1.64 22.63 18.32
C GLN A 3 2.29 22.62 16.94
N VAL A 4 3.51 22.08 16.84
CA VAL A 4 4.19 21.87 15.56
C VAL A 4 3.83 20.46 15.07
N PRO A 5 3.12 20.31 13.94
CA PRO A 5 2.79 18.99 13.41
C PRO A 5 4.05 18.28 12.93
N PHE A 6 4.47 17.24 13.67
CA PHE A 6 5.58 16.38 13.28
C PHE A 6 5.05 15.23 12.43
N ARG A 7 5.46 15.15 11.16
CA ARG A 7 5.18 14.01 10.30
C ARG A 7 6.31 13.00 10.43
N LEU A 8 5.97 11.77 10.80
CA LEU A 8 6.93 10.66 10.77
C LEU A 8 7.38 10.44 9.31
N PRO A 9 8.68 10.41 9.03
CA PRO A 9 9.18 10.08 7.70
C PRO A 9 8.81 8.64 7.33
N SER A 10 8.68 8.38 6.02
CA SER A 10 8.56 7.02 5.50
C SER A 10 9.81 6.23 5.81
N LEU A 11 9.65 4.99 6.27
CA LEU A 11 10.76 4.09 6.55
C LEU A 11 11.43 3.66 5.25
N GLY A 12 12.76 3.73 5.23
CA GLY A 12 13.57 3.08 4.20
C GLY A 12 13.54 1.55 4.34
N TYR A 13 14.18 0.86 3.39
CA TYR A 13 14.26 -0.60 3.38
C TYR A 13 14.89 -1.17 4.66
N ALA A 14 16.06 -0.65 5.07
CA ALA A 14 16.75 -1.11 6.27
C ALA A 14 15.92 -0.90 7.54
N GLU A 15 15.23 0.24 7.66
CA GLU A 15 14.39 0.57 8.81
C GLU A 15 13.13 -0.30 8.85
N THR A 16 12.51 -0.54 7.69
CA THR A 16 11.35 -1.44 7.56
C THR A 16 11.73 -2.86 7.95
N ARG A 17 12.89 -3.35 7.50
CA ARG A 17 13.39 -4.69 7.87
C ARG A 17 13.58 -4.80 9.38
N ILE A 18 14.27 -3.84 10.00
CA ILE A 18 14.46 -3.80 11.46
C ILE A 18 13.11 -3.80 12.17
N TYR A 19 12.15 -3.00 11.68
CA TYR A 19 10.83 -2.91 12.27
C TYR A 19 10.06 -4.24 12.20
N ILE A 20 10.10 -4.94 11.05
CA ILE A 20 9.48 -6.26 10.88
C ILE A 20 10.11 -7.27 11.85
N ILE A 21 11.44 -7.31 11.95
CA ILE A 21 12.15 -8.24 12.86
C ILE A 21 11.69 -8.01 14.29
N LEU A 22 11.66 -6.76 14.76
CA LEU A 22 11.22 -6.43 16.11
C LEU A 22 9.76 -6.84 16.34
N LEU A 23 8.86 -6.64 15.37
CA LEU A 23 7.46 -7.04 15.51
C LEU A 23 7.28 -8.56 15.60
N LEU A 24 8.03 -9.31 14.79
CA LEU A 24 7.97 -10.79 14.80
C LEU A 24 8.54 -11.36 16.11
N VAL A 25 9.69 -10.86 16.56
CA VAL A 25 10.30 -11.29 17.83
C VAL A 25 9.43 -10.88 19.03
N LEU A 26 8.84 -9.67 19.01
CA LEU A 26 7.91 -9.24 20.04
C LEU A 26 6.72 -10.19 20.16
N ASN A 27 6.21 -10.68 19.02
CA ASN A 27 5.08 -11.60 18.99
C ASN A 27 5.43 -12.98 19.56
N GLU A 28 6.63 -13.50 19.27
CA GLU A 28 7.04 -14.83 19.76
C GLU A 28 7.53 -14.82 21.21
N CYS A 29 8.32 -13.82 21.60
CA CYS A 29 8.99 -13.81 22.91
C CYS A 29 8.29 -12.92 23.95
N GLY A 30 7.44 -11.99 23.52
CA GLY A 30 6.81 -11.00 24.38
C GLY A 30 7.72 -9.81 24.74
N GLU A 31 7.11 -8.74 25.23
CA GLU A 31 7.83 -7.48 25.50
C GLU A 31 8.81 -7.57 26.67
N GLN A 32 8.56 -8.46 27.63
CA GLN A 32 9.36 -8.59 28.85
C GLN A 32 10.55 -9.55 28.70
N SER A 33 10.76 -10.15 27.52
CA SER A 33 11.90 -11.05 27.32
C SER A 33 13.21 -10.27 27.27
N ASP A 34 14.25 -10.84 27.87
CA ASP A 34 15.60 -10.25 27.88
C ASP A 34 16.16 -10.16 26.45
N GLU A 35 15.87 -11.18 25.62
CA GLU A 35 16.23 -11.21 24.20
C GLU A 35 15.62 -10.04 23.43
N PHE A 36 14.33 -9.75 23.64
CA PHE A 36 13.66 -8.65 22.95
C PHE A 36 14.20 -7.30 23.40
N GLN A 37 14.40 -7.10 24.71
CA GLN A 37 14.95 -5.84 25.23
C GLN A 37 16.37 -5.57 24.72
N LYS A 38 17.24 -6.58 24.69
CA LYS A 38 18.57 -6.49 24.09
C LYS A 38 18.51 -6.17 22.59
N LEU A 39 17.61 -6.82 21.87
CA LEU A 39 17.40 -6.58 20.44
C LEU A 39 16.91 -5.16 20.15
N VAL A 40 16.01 -4.62 20.98
CA VAL A 40 15.53 -3.24 20.89
C VAL A 40 16.66 -2.24 21.14
N ALA A 41 17.52 -2.50 22.14
CA ALA A 41 18.68 -1.65 22.42
C ALA A 41 19.65 -1.62 21.23
N PHE A 42 19.96 -2.80 20.67
CA PHE A 42 20.81 -2.92 19.48
C PHE A 42 20.18 -2.25 18.24
N ALA A 43 18.90 -2.50 17.98
CA ALA A 43 18.16 -1.87 16.88
C ALA A 43 18.18 -0.34 16.99
N ARG A 44 17.99 0.23 18.19
CA ARG A 44 18.10 1.69 18.41
C ARG A 44 19.48 2.24 18.08
N GLN A 45 20.54 1.49 18.35
CA GLN A 45 21.90 1.89 17.98
C GLN A 45 22.10 1.91 16.46
N VAL A 46 21.62 0.87 15.78
CA VAL A 46 21.70 0.76 14.31
C VAL A 46 20.87 1.85 13.63
N LEU A 47 19.65 2.10 14.11
CA LEU A 47 18.73 3.13 13.59
C LEU A 47 19.22 4.57 13.77
N ARG A 48 20.26 4.83 14.58
CA ARG A 48 20.89 6.17 14.61
C ARG A 48 21.64 6.48 13.32
N ARG A 49 22.11 5.44 12.61
CA ARG A 49 22.90 5.57 11.38
C ARG A 49 22.57 4.41 10.42
N PRO A 50 21.32 4.33 9.92
CA PRO A 50 20.85 3.21 9.08
C PRO A 50 21.62 3.09 7.76
N TRP A 51 22.35 4.12 7.33
CA TRP A 51 23.18 4.13 6.13
C TRP A 51 24.60 3.55 6.31
N LYS A 52 25.03 3.20 7.53
CA LYS A 52 26.42 2.79 7.82
C LYS A 52 26.70 1.30 7.84
N GLY A 53 25.70 0.45 7.61
CA GLY A 53 25.91 -0.99 7.66
C GLY A 53 24.69 -1.79 7.24
N PRO A 54 24.80 -3.12 7.22
CA PRO A 54 23.76 -4.04 6.75
C PRO A 54 22.51 -4.12 7.65
N GLY A 55 22.28 -3.14 8.54
CA GLY A 55 21.15 -3.15 9.47
C GLY A 55 21.32 -4.20 10.57
N LEU A 56 20.19 -4.74 11.05
CA LEU A 56 20.15 -5.79 12.06
C LEU A 56 20.28 -7.16 11.36
N ASP A 57 21.51 -7.63 11.22
CA ASP A 57 21.88 -8.88 10.56
C ASP A 57 22.24 -9.99 11.55
N ARG A 58 22.39 -11.23 11.06
CA ARG A 58 22.64 -12.41 11.92
C ARG A 58 23.88 -12.22 12.78
N ASN A 59 24.95 -11.65 12.22
CA ASN A 59 26.21 -11.42 12.93
C ASN A 59 26.04 -10.38 14.04
N GLY A 60 25.39 -9.25 13.75
CA GLY A 60 25.13 -8.21 14.77
C GLY A 60 24.20 -8.70 15.88
N VAL A 61 23.21 -9.54 15.55
CA VAL A 61 22.32 -10.17 16.54
C VAL A 61 23.10 -11.17 17.40
N ALA A 62 23.98 -11.98 16.81
CA ALA A 62 24.83 -12.91 17.55
C ALA A 62 25.78 -12.17 18.51
N GLU A 63 26.35 -11.03 18.10
CA GLU A 63 27.16 -10.19 18.99
C GLU A 63 26.34 -9.60 20.15
N ALA A 64 25.09 -9.19 19.90
CA ALA A 64 24.23 -8.59 20.91
C ALA A 64 23.64 -9.60 21.91
N LEU A 65 23.32 -10.82 21.46
CA LEU A 65 22.65 -11.86 22.25
C LEU A 65 23.59 -13.01 22.66
N GLY A 66 24.82 -13.04 22.15
CA GLY A 66 25.79 -14.14 22.31
C GLY A 66 25.49 -15.33 21.40
N THR A 67 24.24 -15.77 21.36
CA THR A 67 23.73 -16.78 20.40
C THR A 67 22.41 -16.30 19.83
N VAL A 68 22.13 -16.60 18.55
CA VAL A 68 20.87 -16.22 17.91
C VAL A 68 19.80 -17.24 18.31
N PRO A 69 18.74 -16.84 19.05
CA PRO A 69 17.65 -17.76 19.37
C PRO A 69 16.91 -18.18 18.10
N PRO A 70 16.36 -19.41 18.03
CA PRO A 70 15.64 -19.89 16.84
C PRO A 70 14.46 -19.00 16.42
N SER A 71 13.78 -18.36 17.38
CA SER A 71 12.71 -17.38 17.12
C SER A 71 13.20 -16.15 16.37
N VAL A 72 14.36 -15.62 16.77
CA VAL A 72 14.99 -14.48 16.12
C VAL A 72 15.54 -14.86 14.76
N GLU A 73 16.08 -16.07 14.60
CA GLU A 73 16.54 -16.57 13.30
C GLU A 73 15.40 -16.68 12.29
N ARG A 74 14.26 -17.28 12.66
CA ARG A 74 13.06 -17.31 11.81
C ARG A 74 12.54 -15.91 11.48
N ALA A 75 12.54 -15.00 12.46
CA ALA A 75 12.10 -13.62 12.26
C ALA A 75 13.03 -12.86 11.28
N LEU A 76 14.34 -13.08 11.37
CA LEU A 76 15.32 -12.54 10.43
C LEU A 76 15.03 -13.05 9.02
N ASP A 77 14.95 -14.36 8.84
CA ASP A 77 14.74 -14.98 7.53
C ASP A 77 13.45 -14.52 6.87
N LEU A 78 12.34 -14.48 7.62
CA LEU A 78 11.07 -13.99 7.12
C LEU A 78 11.16 -12.51 6.72
N ALA A 79 11.76 -11.67 7.57
CA ALA A 79 11.91 -10.25 7.30
C ALA A 79 12.79 -9.98 6.07
N TYR A 80 13.86 -10.74 5.87
CA TYR A 80 14.71 -10.62 4.67
C TYR A 80 13.94 -10.88 3.38
N ARG A 81 13.03 -11.86 3.40
CA ARG A 81 12.24 -12.25 2.23
C ARG A 81 11.12 -11.26 1.90
N ILE A 82 10.42 -10.75 2.91
CA ILE A 82 9.21 -9.93 2.69
C ILE A 82 9.47 -8.42 2.67
N ALA A 83 10.53 -7.94 3.33
CA ALA A 83 10.80 -6.51 3.45
C ALA A 83 10.92 -5.78 2.09
N PRO A 84 11.57 -6.33 1.03
CA PRO A 84 11.74 -5.60 -0.22
C PRO A 84 10.41 -5.16 -0.84
N ILE A 85 9.47 -6.10 -0.92
CA ILE A 85 8.15 -5.86 -1.52
C ILE A 85 7.21 -5.16 -0.54
N LEU A 86 7.28 -5.51 0.75
CA LEU A 86 6.43 -4.86 1.75
C LEU A 86 6.78 -3.39 1.92
N THR A 87 8.07 -3.00 1.86
CA THR A 87 8.48 -1.60 1.92
C THR A 87 7.93 -0.82 0.73
N ASP A 88 8.07 -1.35 -0.49
CA ASP A 88 7.60 -0.69 -1.70
C ASP A 88 6.06 -0.57 -1.71
N GLY A 89 5.35 -1.68 -1.51
CA GLY A 89 3.89 -1.70 -1.47
C GLY A 89 3.29 -0.88 -0.32
N ALA A 90 3.94 -0.84 0.86
CA ALA A 90 3.52 0.00 1.97
C ALA A 90 4.01 1.45 1.87
N ARG A 91 4.82 1.80 0.86
CA ARG A 91 5.51 3.10 0.71
C ARG A 91 6.21 3.53 1.99
N GLY A 92 6.83 2.57 2.70
CA GLY A 92 7.51 2.80 3.97
C GLY A 92 6.61 3.23 5.14
N ASN A 93 5.28 3.08 5.06
CA ASN A 93 4.37 3.48 6.14
C ASN A 93 4.41 2.46 7.32
N PRO A 94 4.92 2.83 8.52
CA PRO A 94 5.04 1.90 9.64
C PRO A 94 3.71 1.27 10.07
N ARG A 95 2.60 2.02 9.99
CA ARG A 95 1.27 1.51 10.36
C ARG A 95 0.84 0.39 9.43
N GLN A 96 1.11 0.55 8.14
CA GLN A 96 0.76 -0.46 7.14
C GLN A 96 1.62 -1.72 7.30
N VAL A 97 2.92 -1.56 7.59
CA VAL A 97 3.82 -2.68 7.90
C VAL A 97 3.32 -3.45 9.14
N LYS A 98 3.02 -2.75 10.24
CA LYS A 98 2.47 -3.39 11.45
C LYS A 98 1.15 -4.10 11.18
N ARG A 99 0.23 -3.47 10.43
CA ARG A 99 -1.07 -4.05 10.09
C ARG A 99 -0.91 -5.33 9.27
N PHE A 100 0.04 -5.37 8.34
CA PHE A 100 0.36 -6.56 7.56
C PHE A 100 0.82 -7.71 8.48
N ILE A 101 1.83 -7.45 9.32
CA ILE A 101 2.37 -8.46 10.25
C ILE A 101 1.30 -8.95 11.24
N ASN A 102 0.55 -8.03 11.85
CA ASN A 102 -0.53 -8.41 12.77
C ASN A 102 -1.63 -9.24 12.09
N THR A 103 -1.96 -8.94 10.82
CA THR A 103 -2.95 -9.73 10.07
C THR A 103 -2.43 -11.15 9.82
N MET A 104 -1.14 -11.29 9.50
CA MET A 104 -0.52 -12.59 9.28
C MET A 104 -0.50 -13.42 10.56
N VAL A 105 -0.08 -12.83 11.68
CA VAL A 105 -0.09 -13.49 13.00
C VAL A 105 -1.50 -13.94 13.37
N LEU A 106 -2.51 -13.09 13.19
CA LEU A 106 -3.89 -13.45 13.47
C LEU A 106 -4.37 -14.63 12.61
N ARG A 107 -3.99 -14.67 11.32
CA ARG A 107 -4.34 -15.78 10.42
C ARG A 107 -3.68 -17.09 10.84
N LEU A 108 -2.41 -17.05 11.25
CA LEU A 108 -1.72 -18.23 11.78
C LEU A 108 -2.42 -18.73 13.05
N ALA A 109 -2.71 -17.84 14.01
CA ALA A 109 -3.43 -18.21 15.22
C ALA A 109 -4.82 -18.81 14.93
N ILE A 110 -5.54 -18.27 13.95
CA ILE A 110 -6.83 -18.80 13.51
C ILE A 110 -6.69 -20.21 12.92
N ALA A 111 -5.63 -20.48 12.15
CA ALA A 111 -5.38 -21.80 11.58
C ALA A 111 -5.01 -22.84 12.64
N GLU A 112 -4.21 -22.44 13.63
CA GLU A 112 -3.90 -23.25 14.80
C GLU A 112 -5.16 -23.65 15.57
N GLU A 113 -6.01 -22.67 15.90
CA GLU A 113 -7.28 -22.93 16.61
C GLU A 113 -8.26 -23.81 15.81
N ARG A 114 -8.11 -23.86 14.48
CA ARG A 114 -8.91 -24.72 13.60
C ARG A 114 -8.26 -26.07 13.30
N GLY A 115 -7.04 -26.32 13.79
CA GLY A 115 -6.35 -27.60 13.65
C GLY A 115 -5.69 -27.84 12.28
N PHE A 116 -5.42 -26.78 11.51
CA PHE A 116 -4.65 -26.86 10.25
C PHE A 116 -3.43 -25.92 10.24
N GLY A 117 -2.97 -25.49 11.43
CA GLY A 117 -1.79 -24.61 11.57
C GLY A 117 -0.53 -25.22 10.96
N ASP A 118 -0.32 -26.53 11.14
CA ASP A 118 0.83 -27.28 10.60
C ASP A 118 0.88 -27.29 9.06
N ASP A 119 -0.25 -27.08 8.38
CA ASP A 119 -0.32 -26.99 6.91
C ASP A 119 0.13 -25.62 6.39
N LEU A 120 0.31 -24.63 7.27
CA LEU A 120 0.70 -23.27 6.93
C LEU A 120 2.16 -22.98 7.26
N ASN A 121 2.93 -22.71 6.22
CA ASN A 121 4.24 -22.10 6.34
C ASN A 121 4.10 -20.57 6.43
N PRO A 122 4.58 -19.90 7.50
CA PRO A 122 4.48 -18.45 7.65
C PRO A 122 5.07 -17.65 6.49
N THR A 123 6.14 -18.14 5.86
CA THR A 123 6.77 -17.48 4.71
C THR A 123 5.91 -17.58 3.45
N VAL A 124 5.33 -18.75 3.20
CA VAL A 124 4.38 -18.96 2.08
C VAL A 124 3.14 -18.09 2.28
N LEU A 125 2.59 -18.07 3.50
CA LEU A 125 1.46 -17.22 3.85
C LEU A 125 1.77 -15.74 3.62
N ALA A 126 2.93 -15.26 4.09
CA ALA A 126 3.33 -13.87 3.90
C ALA A 126 3.44 -13.51 2.41
N LYS A 127 4.04 -14.39 1.60
CA LYS A 127 4.14 -14.20 0.14
C LYS A 127 2.77 -14.09 -0.52
N ILE A 128 1.82 -14.98 -0.20
CA ILE A 128 0.45 -14.93 -0.72
C ILE A 128 -0.27 -13.65 -0.25
N MET A 129 -0.07 -13.25 1.00
CA MET A 129 -0.64 -12.01 1.55
C MET A 129 -0.10 -10.74 0.88
N LEU A 130 1.15 -10.74 0.39
CA LEU A 130 1.68 -9.64 -0.41
C LEU A 130 0.90 -9.52 -1.73
N ALA A 131 0.67 -10.64 -2.42
CA ALA A 131 -0.14 -10.66 -3.64
C ALA A 131 -1.58 -10.20 -3.37
N GLU A 132 -2.22 -10.74 -2.33
CA GLU A 132 -3.58 -10.34 -1.90
C GLU A 132 -3.72 -8.81 -1.74
N ARG A 133 -2.66 -8.16 -1.25
CA ARG A 133 -2.69 -6.76 -0.88
C ARG A 133 -2.25 -5.80 -1.97
N PHE A 134 -1.37 -6.22 -2.86
CA PHE A 134 -0.68 -5.31 -3.77
C PHE A 134 -0.82 -5.70 -5.25
N ALA A 135 -1.26 -6.92 -5.56
CA ALA A 135 -1.55 -7.38 -6.91
C ALA A 135 -2.75 -8.35 -6.91
N PRO A 136 -3.99 -7.81 -6.86
CA PRO A 136 -5.22 -8.60 -6.86
C PRO A 136 -5.27 -9.63 -7.99
N GLU A 137 -4.76 -9.28 -9.17
CA GLU A 137 -4.65 -10.15 -10.33
C GLU A 137 -3.82 -11.42 -10.06
N VAL A 138 -2.69 -11.30 -9.36
CA VAL A 138 -1.83 -12.42 -8.96
C VAL A 138 -2.57 -13.28 -7.93
N TYR A 139 -3.21 -12.64 -6.95
CA TYR A 139 -3.97 -13.36 -5.93
C TYR A 139 -5.15 -14.15 -6.52
N ASP A 140 -5.88 -13.56 -7.47
CA ASP A 140 -6.97 -14.25 -8.13
C ASP A 140 -6.45 -15.42 -8.99
N ALA A 141 -5.26 -15.30 -9.60
CA ALA A 141 -4.60 -16.42 -10.27
C ALA A 141 -4.22 -17.55 -9.28
N ILE A 142 -3.71 -17.21 -8.08
CA ILE A 142 -3.48 -18.17 -6.99
C ILE A 142 -4.79 -18.90 -6.63
N ALA A 143 -5.84 -18.13 -6.36
CA ALA A 143 -7.12 -18.68 -5.90
C ALA A 143 -7.82 -19.53 -6.98
N ARG A 144 -7.74 -19.14 -8.25
CA ARG A 144 -8.30 -19.91 -9.36
C ARG A 144 -7.51 -21.18 -9.63
N GLY A 145 -6.19 -21.08 -9.74
CA GLY A 145 -5.34 -22.23 -10.08
C GLY A 145 -5.34 -23.31 -9.00
N SER A 146 -5.30 -22.91 -7.72
CA SER A 146 -5.23 -23.87 -6.61
C SER A 146 -6.55 -24.56 -6.26
N ALA A 147 -7.68 -24.15 -6.83
CA ALA A 147 -9.02 -24.62 -6.41
C ALA A 147 -9.23 -26.13 -6.63
N GLY A 148 -8.61 -26.71 -7.66
CA GLY A 148 -8.73 -28.15 -7.97
C GLY A 148 -7.60 -28.99 -7.38
N THR A 149 -6.36 -28.64 -7.71
CA THR A 149 -5.17 -29.49 -7.49
C THR A 149 -4.30 -29.02 -6.32
N GLY A 150 -4.58 -27.85 -5.73
CA GLY A 150 -3.73 -27.23 -4.72
C GLY A 150 -2.53 -26.46 -5.28
N ALA A 151 -2.17 -26.67 -6.55
CA ALA A 151 -1.09 -25.96 -7.23
C ALA A 151 -1.65 -25.11 -8.39
N SER A 152 -0.94 -24.04 -8.77
CA SER A 152 -1.29 -23.22 -9.93
C SER A 152 -0.20 -23.32 -10.99
N GLU A 153 -0.53 -23.92 -12.13
CA GLU A 153 0.38 -24.08 -13.27
C GLU A 153 0.85 -22.72 -13.83
N GLU A 154 -0.08 -21.76 -13.96
CA GLU A 154 0.20 -20.39 -14.40
C GLU A 154 1.25 -19.70 -13.51
N LEU A 155 1.22 -19.95 -12.20
CA LEU A 155 2.19 -19.39 -11.26
C LEU A 155 3.52 -20.13 -11.27
N ALA A 156 3.48 -21.45 -11.42
CA ALA A 156 4.69 -22.25 -11.56
C ALA A 156 5.48 -21.82 -12.81
N GLU A 157 4.78 -21.53 -13.90
CA GLU A 157 5.40 -20.98 -15.12
C GLU A 157 5.98 -19.57 -14.88
N LEU A 158 5.25 -18.68 -14.22
CA LEU A 158 5.76 -17.35 -13.88
C LEU A 158 7.03 -17.43 -13.02
N GLU A 159 7.02 -18.25 -11.97
CA GLU A 159 8.18 -18.44 -11.09
C GLU A 159 9.35 -19.06 -11.85
N ALA A 160 9.11 -20.05 -12.73
CA ALA A 160 10.15 -20.68 -13.54
C ALA A 160 10.78 -19.70 -14.54
N VAL A 161 9.98 -18.86 -15.21
CA VAL A 161 10.46 -17.83 -16.13
C VAL A 161 11.32 -16.80 -15.39
N VAL A 162 10.87 -16.36 -14.22
CA VAL A 162 11.54 -15.31 -13.45
C VAL A 162 12.83 -15.80 -12.77
N ARG A 163 12.86 -17.07 -12.34
CA ARG A 163 14.03 -17.69 -11.69
C ARG A 163 15.06 -18.22 -12.68
N GLY A 164 14.71 -18.31 -13.96
CA GLY A 164 15.56 -18.91 -14.98
C GLY A 164 15.65 -20.44 -14.90
N ASP A 165 14.73 -21.06 -14.16
CA ASP A 165 14.67 -22.52 -13.92
C ASP A 165 14.04 -23.29 -15.09
N ARG A 166 13.82 -22.65 -16.24
CA ARG A 166 13.46 -23.39 -17.46
C ARG A 166 14.67 -24.24 -17.84
N GLN A 167 14.67 -25.51 -17.44
CA GLN A 167 15.48 -26.52 -18.11
C GLN A 167 15.12 -26.44 -19.58
N GLU A 168 16.05 -25.94 -20.39
CA GLU A 168 16.03 -26.21 -21.82
C GLU A 168 15.76 -27.71 -21.98
N PRO A 169 14.77 -28.13 -22.79
CA PRO A 169 14.64 -29.53 -23.10
C PRO A 169 16.01 -29.97 -23.64
N LYS A 170 16.64 -30.94 -22.97
CA LYS A 170 17.86 -31.56 -23.47
C LYS A 170 17.52 -32.16 -24.82
N ASP A 171 17.84 -31.43 -25.88
CA ASP A 171 17.86 -31.95 -27.23
C ASP A 171 18.80 -33.17 -27.21
N ALA A 172 18.19 -34.34 -27.37
CA ALA A 172 18.90 -35.56 -27.64
C ALA A 172 19.73 -35.35 -28.91
N GLU A 173 21.04 -35.54 -28.80
CA GLU A 173 21.99 -35.56 -29.92
C GLU A 173 21.47 -36.45 -31.07
N GLY A 174 21.42 -35.91 -32.29
CA GLY A 174 21.25 -36.75 -33.47
C GLY A 174 20.91 -36.11 -34.81
N GLY A 175 21.80 -35.30 -35.38
CA GLY A 175 22.09 -35.40 -36.82
C GLY A 175 21.46 -34.40 -37.82
N LYS A 176 22.37 -33.62 -38.44
CA LYS A 176 22.40 -33.07 -39.81
C LYS A 176 21.53 -31.85 -40.19
N LYS A 177 22.27 -30.74 -40.36
CA LYS A 177 22.02 -29.54 -41.20
C LYS A 177 21.10 -29.73 -42.43
N LYS A 178 20.11 -28.85 -42.56
CA LYS A 178 20.00 -27.98 -43.76
C LYS A 178 19.16 -26.72 -43.48
N ASP A 179 19.77 -25.63 -43.91
CA ASP A 179 19.37 -24.23 -43.91
C ASP A 179 18.07 -23.97 -44.69
N THR A 180 17.13 -23.20 -44.12
CA THR A 180 16.61 -21.91 -44.63
C THR A 180 15.17 -21.64 -44.18
N GLY A 181 14.98 -20.53 -43.46
CA GLY A 181 13.74 -19.77 -43.45
C GLY A 181 12.61 -20.29 -42.57
N SER A 182 12.73 -20.12 -41.26
CA SER A 182 11.55 -19.94 -40.43
C SER A 182 11.89 -18.97 -39.31
N ASP A 183 11.43 -17.72 -39.47
CA ASP A 183 11.17 -16.76 -38.39
C ASP A 183 10.16 -17.37 -37.42
N VAL A 184 10.58 -18.39 -36.69
CA VAL A 184 9.97 -18.79 -35.43
C VAL A 184 10.94 -18.25 -34.40
N ALA A 185 10.87 -16.93 -34.22
CA ALA A 185 11.11 -16.35 -32.92
C ALA A 185 10.27 -17.18 -31.95
N LEU A 186 10.94 -18.11 -31.28
CA LEU A 186 10.39 -19.02 -30.29
C LEU A 186 9.44 -18.21 -29.43
N GLU A 187 8.15 -18.50 -29.59
CA GLU A 187 7.07 -17.88 -28.85
C GLU A 187 7.44 -17.95 -27.37
N ALA A 188 7.79 -16.79 -26.82
CA ALA A 188 7.78 -16.58 -25.39
C ALA A 188 6.39 -17.00 -24.92
N SER A 189 6.26 -18.15 -24.27
CA SER A 189 5.00 -18.58 -23.67
C SER A 189 4.53 -17.42 -22.80
N ALA A 190 3.43 -16.82 -23.23
CA ALA A 190 3.06 -15.47 -22.89
C ALA A 190 2.92 -15.36 -21.37
N LEU A 191 3.82 -14.58 -20.76
CA LEU A 191 3.60 -14.11 -19.40
C LEU A 191 2.17 -13.54 -19.34
N PRO A 192 1.43 -13.78 -18.24
CA PRO A 192 0.07 -13.27 -18.12
C PRO A 192 0.02 -11.76 -18.38
N ASP A 193 -0.97 -11.29 -19.14
CA ASP A 193 -1.17 -9.87 -19.42
C ASP A 193 -1.80 -9.19 -18.20
N TRP A 194 -0.98 -9.02 -17.16
CA TRP A 194 -1.37 -8.41 -15.90
C TRP A 194 -0.95 -6.93 -15.87
N PRO A 195 -1.81 -6.04 -15.33
CA PRO A 195 -1.54 -4.60 -15.31
C PRO A 195 -0.25 -4.24 -14.54
N ASN A 196 0.15 -5.02 -13.53
CA ASN A 196 1.38 -4.82 -12.78
C ASN A 196 2.38 -5.98 -12.93
N LEU A 197 2.68 -6.38 -14.18
CA LEU A 197 3.57 -7.52 -14.45
C LEU A 197 4.96 -7.39 -13.80
N GLU A 198 5.54 -6.18 -13.75
CA GLU A 198 6.85 -5.97 -13.11
C GLU A 198 6.82 -6.22 -11.60
N TRP A 199 5.73 -5.83 -10.92
CA TRP A 199 5.53 -6.14 -9.51
C TRP A 199 5.38 -7.67 -9.32
N ALA A 200 4.59 -8.31 -10.19
CA ALA A 200 4.38 -9.76 -10.14
C ALA A 200 5.69 -10.55 -10.35
N LYS A 201 6.59 -10.08 -11.23
CA LYS A 201 7.93 -10.66 -11.40
C LYS A 201 8.77 -10.52 -10.14
N GLN A 202 8.84 -9.33 -9.55
CA GLN A 202 9.58 -9.13 -8.29
C GLN A 202 9.03 -10.01 -7.16
N TRP A 203 7.71 -10.17 -7.10
CA TRP A 203 7.04 -11.07 -6.17
C TRP A 203 7.34 -12.55 -6.40
N ALA A 204 7.38 -13.00 -7.65
CA ALA A 204 7.73 -14.37 -8.00
C ALA A 204 9.18 -14.75 -7.61
N MET A 205 10.09 -13.77 -7.55
CA MET A 205 11.46 -13.96 -7.06
C MET A 205 11.55 -14.24 -5.55
N ILE A 206 10.52 -13.90 -4.75
CA ILE A 206 10.55 -14.18 -3.31
C ILE A 206 10.53 -15.68 -3.06
N ASP A 207 11.41 -16.16 -2.19
CA ASP A 207 11.39 -17.54 -1.71
C ASP A 207 10.38 -17.77 -0.57
N PRO A 208 9.75 -18.95 -0.49
CA PRO A 208 9.92 -20.12 -1.37
C PRO A 208 9.02 -20.06 -2.63
N SER A 209 9.30 -20.94 -3.60
CA SER A 209 8.39 -21.17 -4.74
C SER A 209 7.06 -21.72 -4.24
N LEU A 210 5.96 -21.28 -4.84
CA LEU A 210 4.61 -21.73 -4.49
C LEU A 210 4.26 -23.09 -5.10
N ALA A 211 5.02 -23.57 -6.09
CA ALA A 211 4.73 -24.81 -6.81
C ALA A 211 4.80 -26.06 -5.94
N GLU A 212 5.59 -26.01 -4.86
CA GLU A 212 5.81 -27.15 -3.96
C GLU A 212 4.77 -27.25 -2.81
N TYR A 213 3.89 -26.25 -2.67
CA TYR A 213 2.96 -26.17 -1.55
C TYR A 213 1.51 -26.33 -2.00
N ASP A 214 0.70 -27.01 -1.17
CA ASP A 214 -0.75 -26.97 -1.35
C ASP A 214 -1.28 -25.59 -0.92
N LEU A 215 -1.74 -24.79 -1.89
CA LEU A 215 -2.16 -23.42 -1.67
C LEU A 215 -3.58 -23.31 -1.09
N ARG A 216 -4.36 -24.40 -1.04
CA ARG A 216 -5.74 -24.40 -0.52
C ARG A 216 -5.88 -23.90 0.93
N PRO A 217 -5.11 -24.38 1.92
CA PRO A 217 -5.19 -23.87 3.29
C PRO A 217 -4.85 -22.37 3.37
N TYR A 218 -3.91 -21.90 2.54
CA TYR A 218 -3.54 -20.49 2.47
C TYR A 218 -4.65 -19.64 1.85
N VAL A 219 -5.26 -20.09 0.76
CA VAL A 219 -6.41 -19.42 0.15
C VAL A 219 -7.58 -19.40 1.13
N PHE A 220 -7.81 -20.48 1.88
CA PHE A 220 -8.86 -20.55 2.89
C PHE A 220 -8.67 -19.49 4.00
N VAL A 221 -7.49 -19.44 4.63
CA VAL A 221 -7.22 -18.51 5.74
C VAL A 221 -7.15 -17.05 5.29
N THR A 222 -6.71 -16.81 4.05
CA THR A 222 -6.67 -15.46 3.47
C THR A 222 -8.07 -14.98 3.09
N ARG A 223 -8.89 -15.87 2.52
CA ARG A 223 -10.29 -15.61 2.13
C ARG A 223 -11.24 -15.48 3.31
N ASP A 224 -10.96 -16.11 4.46
CA ASP A 224 -11.84 -16.01 5.65
C ASP A 224 -12.01 -14.56 6.14
N ARG A 225 -11.13 -13.63 5.75
CA ARG A 225 -11.37 -12.19 5.94
C ARG A 225 -12.57 -11.66 5.14
N ARG A 226 -12.79 -12.13 3.90
CA ARG A 226 -14.00 -11.76 3.11
C ARG A 226 -15.28 -12.27 3.78
N SER A 227 -15.21 -13.34 4.58
CA SER A 227 -16.37 -13.98 5.23
C SER A 227 -16.64 -13.46 6.64
N VAL A 228 -15.61 -13.41 7.50
CA VAL A 228 -15.72 -13.06 8.93
C VAL A 228 -15.83 -11.55 9.18
N PHE A 229 -15.31 -10.73 8.26
CA PHE A 229 -15.45 -9.26 8.31
C PHE A 229 -16.46 -8.70 7.31
N GLY A 230 -17.41 -9.52 6.83
CA GLY A 230 -18.66 -9.06 6.22
C GLY A 230 -18.55 -7.87 5.26
N ALA A 231 -17.58 -7.87 4.36
CA ALA A 231 -17.53 -7.06 3.14
C ALA A 231 -16.27 -7.48 2.38
N VAL A 232 -16.49 -7.82 1.11
CA VAL A 232 -15.62 -7.73 -0.06
C VAL A 232 -14.19 -7.23 0.19
N THR A 233 -13.21 -7.83 -0.50
CA THR A 233 -11.83 -7.31 -0.58
C THR A 233 -11.84 -5.80 -0.81
N SER A 234 -11.49 -5.04 0.23
CA SER A 234 -11.65 -3.59 0.24
C SER A 234 -10.84 -2.90 -0.86
N LEU A 235 -9.81 -3.52 -1.43
CA LEU A 235 -9.02 -2.92 -2.51
C LEU A 235 -9.78 -2.83 -3.85
N GLY A 236 -10.54 -3.86 -4.26
CA GLY A 236 -11.31 -3.80 -5.50
C GLY A 236 -12.48 -2.81 -5.41
N GLU A 237 -13.16 -2.77 -4.26
CA GLU A 237 -14.20 -1.76 -4.00
C GLU A 237 -13.62 -0.36 -3.85
N LEU A 238 -12.43 -0.21 -3.23
CA LEU A 238 -11.75 1.07 -3.13
C LEU A 238 -11.27 1.57 -4.49
N ASP A 239 -10.83 0.69 -5.39
CA ASP A 239 -10.45 1.05 -6.75
C ASP A 239 -11.68 1.42 -7.60
N GLU A 240 -12.78 0.70 -7.45
CA GLU A 240 -14.07 1.05 -8.07
C GLU A 240 -14.62 2.38 -7.52
N LEU A 241 -14.55 2.58 -6.21
CA LEU A 241 -14.88 3.85 -5.55
C LEU A 241 -13.95 4.97 -5.97
N LEU A 242 -12.64 4.70 -6.10
CA LEU A 242 -11.66 5.66 -6.58
C LEU A 242 -11.99 6.07 -8.02
N ALA A 243 -12.39 5.13 -8.88
CA ALA A 243 -12.85 5.42 -10.23
C ALA A 243 -14.12 6.27 -10.23
N LYS A 244 -15.15 5.91 -9.44
CA LYS A 244 -16.40 6.68 -9.28
C LYS A 244 -16.15 8.10 -8.74
N LEU A 245 -15.25 8.25 -7.76
CA LEU A 245 -14.89 9.53 -7.14
C LEU A 245 -13.95 10.38 -7.99
N SER A 246 -13.23 9.77 -8.93
CA SER A 246 -12.47 10.47 -9.97
C SER A 246 -13.34 10.87 -11.18
N GLY A 247 -14.56 10.34 -11.26
CA GLY A 247 -15.47 10.52 -12.39
C GLY A 247 -16.31 11.81 -12.34
N PRO A 248 -17.32 11.93 -13.22
CA PRO A 248 -18.20 13.08 -13.29
C PRO A 248 -19.00 13.32 -11.99
N PRO A 249 -19.50 14.55 -11.73
CA PRO A 249 -20.18 14.92 -10.48
C PRO A 249 -21.35 14.00 -10.07
N LEU A 250 -22.03 13.40 -11.04
CA LEU A 250 -23.12 12.45 -10.79
C LEU A 250 -22.63 11.14 -10.16
N GLN A 251 -21.50 10.60 -10.63
CA GLN A 251 -20.89 9.39 -10.07
C GLN A 251 -20.33 9.64 -8.68
N VAL A 252 -19.69 10.80 -8.48
CA VAL A 252 -19.17 11.24 -7.18
C VAL A 252 -20.30 11.31 -6.14
N ARG A 253 -21.47 11.82 -6.52
CA ARG A 253 -22.65 11.87 -5.64
C ARG A 253 -23.21 10.49 -5.31
N GLN A 254 -23.24 9.58 -6.27
CA GLN A 254 -23.69 8.20 -6.04
C GLN A 254 -22.78 7.47 -5.05
N ALA A 255 -21.46 7.72 -5.11
CA ALA A 255 -20.48 7.15 -4.20
C ALA A 255 -20.52 7.76 -2.77
N ALA A 256 -21.21 8.87 -2.52
CA ALA A 256 -21.19 9.56 -1.23
C ALA A 256 -21.72 8.69 -0.06
N ALA A 257 -22.77 7.90 -0.30
CA ALA A 257 -23.34 7.00 0.70
C ALA A 257 -22.39 5.84 1.06
N GLU A 258 -21.63 5.36 0.07
CA GLU A 258 -20.59 4.34 0.25
C GLU A 258 -19.41 4.92 1.04
N VAL A 259 -18.94 6.12 0.67
CA VAL A 259 -17.89 6.87 1.36
C VAL A 259 -18.22 7.13 2.83
N ALA A 260 -19.49 7.44 3.14
CA ALA A 260 -19.94 7.65 4.51
C ALA A 260 -19.84 6.40 5.40
N ARG A 261 -19.89 5.20 4.80
CA ARG A 261 -19.81 3.91 5.51
C ARG A 261 -18.39 3.39 5.66
N LEU A 262 -17.41 3.99 4.98
CA LEU A 262 -16.02 3.54 5.02
C LEU A 262 -15.41 3.67 6.42
N PRO A 263 -14.60 2.71 6.87
CA PRO A 263 -13.79 2.87 8.06
C PRO A 263 -12.69 3.91 7.83
N GLY A 264 -12.30 4.63 8.89
CA GLY A 264 -11.36 5.75 8.77
C GLY A 264 -10.04 5.42 8.07
N SER A 265 -9.52 4.20 8.21
CA SER A 265 -8.29 3.80 7.51
C SER A 265 -8.44 3.67 5.99
N GLU A 266 -9.63 3.28 5.53
CA GLU A 266 -9.91 3.13 4.09
C GLU A 266 -10.24 4.48 3.47
N ALA A 267 -10.94 5.35 4.21
CA ALA A 267 -11.15 6.74 3.83
C ALA A 267 -9.80 7.50 3.66
N GLU A 268 -8.82 7.25 4.55
CA GLU A 268 -7.48 7.83 4.45
C GLU A 268 -6.73 7.33 3.20
N GLN A 269 -6.80 6.03 2.90
CA GLN A 269 -6.21 5.45 1.69
C GLN A 269 -6.81 6.01 0.41
N LEU A 270 -8.15 6.10 0.35
CA LEU A 270 -8.88 6.65 -0.78
C LEU A 270 -8.56 8.13 -0.98
N PHE A 271 -8.45 8.89 0.12
CA PHE A 271 -8.04 10.28 0.11
C PHE A 271 -6.62 10.47 -0.44
N ASP A 272 -5.65 9.68 0.04
CA ASP A 272 -4.26 9.76 -0.43
C ASP A 272 -4.13 9.36 -1.91
N ALA A 273 -4.90 8.37 -2.38
CA ALA A 273 -4.94 7.96 -3.78
C ALA A 273 -5.54 9.06 -4.68
N LEU A 274 -6.67 9.65 -4.29
CA LEU A 274 -7.28 10.79 -5.01
C LEU A 274 -6.34 12.00 -5.01
N ARG A 275 -5.66 12.29 -3.90
CA ARG A 275 -4.68 13.37 -3.80
C ARG A 275 -3.53 13.13 -4.76
N ALA A 276 -2.95 11.93 -4.76
CA ALA A 276 -1.85 11.59 -5.66
C ALA A 276 -2.26 11.78 -7.14
N LYS A 277 -3.46 11.32 -7.51
CA LYS A 277 -4.00 11.48 -8.85
C LYS A 277 -4.25 12.94 -9.23
N ALA A 278 -4.78 13.75 -8.30
CA ALA A 278 -4.99 15.18 -8.52
C ALA A 278 -3.69 15.97 -8.64
N THR A 279 -2.61 15.56 -7.94
CA THR A 279 -1.28 16.19 -8.06
C THR A 279 -0.56 15.87 -9.36
N VAL A 280 -0.86 14.71 -9.98
CA VAL A 280 -0.29 14.29 -11.28
C VAL A 280 -0.91 15.05 -12.46
N ALA A 281 -2.06 15.72 -12.25
CA ALA A 281 -2.66 16.56 -13.29
C ALA A 281 -1.68 17.66 -13.73
N GLU A 282 -1.37 17.71 -15.03
CA GLU A 282 -0.44 18.68 -15.61
C GLU A 282 -1.02 20.11 -15.66
N ASP A 283 -2.36 20.23 -15.60
CA ASP A 283 -3.08 21.49 -15.63
C ASP A 283 -3.95 21.69 -14.38
N PHE A 284 -3.62 22.73 -13.60
CA PHE A 284 -4.37 23.14 -12.41
C PHE A 284 -5.31 24.32 -12.70
N SER A 285 -5.40 24.80 -13.94
CA SER A 285 -6.30 25.87 -14.35
C SER A 285 -7.77 25.42 -14.38
N GLU A 286 -7.99 24.14 -14.69
CA GLU A 286 -9.28 23.47 -14.59
C GLU A 286 -9.34 22.55 -13.37
N GLN A 287 -10.55 22.16 -12.97
CA GLN A 287 -10.77 21.30 -11.82
C GLN A 287 -10.26 19.88 -12.10
N PRO A 288 -9.24 19.37 -11.38
CA PRO A 288 -8.68 18.06 -11.67
C PRO A 288 -9.64 16.94 -11.29
N ALA A 289 -9.55 15.83 -12.03
CA ALA A 289 -10.28 14.60 -11.72
C ALA A 289 -9.95 14.14 -10.29
N GLY A 290 -10.99 14.00 -9.46
CA GLY A 290 -10.86 13.64 -8.05
C GLY A 290 -10.95 14.79 -7.05
N ALA A 291 -10.91 16.07 -7.47
CA ALA A 291 -11.10 17.21 -6.55
C ALA A 291 -12.47 17.18 -5.86
N LEU A 292 -13.52 16.82 -6.60
CA LEU A 292 -14.87 16.62 -6.05
C LEU A 292 -14.93 15.41 -5.12
N GLY A 293 -14.21 14.33 -5.45
CA GLY A 293 -14.09 13.16 -4.59
C GLY A 293 -13.45 13.49 -3.24
N LEU A 294 -12.39 14.29 -3.23
CA LEU A 294 -11.74 14.78 -2.01
C LEU A 294 -12.73 15.58 -1.14
N ALA A 295 -13.57 16.42 -1.75
CA ALA A 295 -14.58 17.18 -1.03
C ALA A 295 -15.63 16.27 -0.35
N VAL A 296 -16.11 15.24 -1.06
CA VAL A 296 -17.10 14.28 -0.51
C VAL A 296 -16.52 13.44 0.62
N ILE A 297 -15.27 12.99 0.51
CA ILE A 297 -14.60 12.25 1.60
C ILE A 297 -14.47 13.12 2.84
N CYS A 298 -14.00 14.36 2.69
CA CYS A 298 -13.84 15.28 3.82
C CYS A 298 -15.16 15.71 4.48
N GLN A 299 -16.27 15.71 3.73
CA GLN A 299 -17.61 15.95 4.26
C GLN A 299 -18.03 14.89 5.29
N HIS A 300 -17.71 13.62 5.03
CA HIS A 300 -18.08 12.51 5.91
C HIS A 300 -17.00 12.16 6.94
N HIS A 301 -15.73 12.42 6.63
CA HIS A 301 -14.57 12.08 7.45
C HIS A 301 -13.81 13.34 7.86
N SER A 302 -14.25 13.98 8.95
CA SER A 302 -13.76 15.30 9.38
C SER A 302 -12.27 15.33 9.73
N PHE A 303 -11.68 14.20 10.15
CA PHE A 303 -10.25 14.09 10.46
C PHE A 303 -9.34 14.29 9.24
N LEU A 304 -9.87 14.19 8.01
CA LEU A 304 -9.13 14.39 6.76
C LEU A 304 -9.15 15.85 6.28
N GLN A 305 -9.99 16.70 6.86
CA GLN A 305 -10.12 18.12 6.47
C GLN A 305 -8.81 18.93 6.62
N PRO A 306 -7.98 18.74 7.66
CA PRO A 306 -6.67 19.40 7.74
C PRO A 306 -5.73 18.98 6.60
N SER A 307 -5.77 17.70 6.21
CA SER A 307 -4.97 17.17 5.10
C SER A 307 -5.39 17.75 3.75
N LEU A 308 -6.68 18.06 3.57
CA LEU A 308 -7.20 18.78 2.41
C LEU A 308 -6.67 20.22 2.34
N ILE A 309 -6.68 20.95 3.46
CA ILE A 309 -6.10 22.31 3.50
C ILE A 309 -4.61 22.29 3.20
N ALA A 310 -3.87 21.32 3.74
CA ALA A 310 -2.45 21.15 3.45
C ALA A 310 -2.19 20.86 1.96
N PHE A 311 -3.06 20.07 1.31
CA PHE A 311 -3.01 19.86 -0.14
C PHE A 311 -3.24 21.16 -0.91
N LEU A 312 -4.30 21.91 -0.59
CA LEU A 312 -4.59 23.19 -1.25
C LEU A 312 -3.46 24.21 -1.08
N LYS A 313 -2.84 24.30 0.10
CA LYS A 313 -1.66 25.14 0.36
C LYS A 313 -0.44 24.74 -0.47
N GLY A 314 -0.32 23.46 -0.83
CA GLY A 314 0.79 22.93 -1.61
C GLY A 314 0.67 23.12 -3.12
N LEU A 315 -0.46 23.61 -3.63
CA LEU A 315 -0.68 23.79 -5.06
C LEU A 315 0.02 25.06 -5.59
N PRO A 316 0.53 25.04 -6.85
CA PRO A 316 1.22 26.18 -7.43
C PRO A 316 0.24 27.32 -7.75
N VAL A 317 0.26 28.37 -6.92
CA VAL A 317 -0.64 29.54 -6.99
C VAL A 317 -0.64 30.20 -8.38
N SER A 318 0.49 30.20 -9.08
CA SER A 318 0.64 30.80 -10.41
C SER A 318 -0.15 30.09 -11.53
N LYS A 319 -0.53 28.81 -11.34
CA LYS A 319 -1.26 28.00 -12.32
C LYS A 319 -2.65 27.56 -11.83
N LEU A 320 -3.07 28.03 -10.66
CA LEU A 320 -4.27 27.54 -9.98
C LEU A 320 -5.54 28.23 -10.51
N GLY A 321 -6.54 27.43 -10.87
CA GLY A 321 -7.83 27.91 -11.36
C GLY A 321 -8.81 28.36 -10.27
N PRO A 322 -9.90 29.06 -10.65
CA PRO A 322 -10.95 29.49 -9.73
C PRO A 322 -11.65 28.36 -8.97
N TRP A 323 -11.56 27.12 -9.44
CA TRP A 323 -12.15 25.96 -8.77
C TRP A 323 -11.60 25.76 -7.35
N ALA A 324 -10.34 26.13 -7.10
CA ALA A 324 -9.69 25.93 -5.80
C ALA A 324 -10.30 26.76 -4.66
N VAL A 325 -11.06 27.83 -4.99
CA VAL A 325 -11.72 28.69 -4.00
C VAL A 325 -13.20 28.36 -3.78
N THR A 326 -13.78 27.44 -4.55
CA THR A 326 -15.22 27.11 -4.51
C THR A 326 -15.46 25.61 -4.38
N GLY A 327 -16.59 25.19 -3.80
CA GLY A 327 -16.96 23.77 -3.69
C GLY A 327 -16.51 23.05 -2.41
N TRP A 328 -15.75 23.72 -1.55
CA TRP A 328 -15.28 23.15 -0.27
C TRP A 328 -16.21 23.41 0.92
N THR A 329 -17.24 24.23 0.76
CA THR A 329 -18.15 24.63 1.86
C THR A 329 -18.86 23.45 2.52
N ASN A 330 -19.22 22.42 1.74
CA ASN A 330 -19.83 21.20 2.27
C ASN A 330 -18.79 20.21 2.81
N ALA A 331 -17.52 20.34 2.41
CA ALA A 331 -16.42 19.47 2.82
C ALA A 331 -15.79 19.89 4.16
N LEU A 332 -15.89 21.18 4.51
CA LEU A 332 -15.30 21.78 5.70
C LEU A 332 -16.35 21.92 6.81
N THR A 333 -16.50 20.89 7.64
CA THR A 333 -17.47 20.90 8.73
C THR A 333 -16.90 21.50 10.02
N SER A 334 -15.59 21.31 10.28
CA SER A 334 -14.91 21.75 11.50
C SER A 334 -14.61 23.25 11.49
N GLU A 335 -14.87 23.93 12.62
CA GLU A 335 -14.74 25.39 12.69
C GLU A 335 -13.28 25.85 12.55
N ASP A 336 -12.32 25.14 13.16
CA ASP A 336 -10.89 25.45 13.03
C ASP A 336 -10.42 25.39 11.57
N VAL A 337 -10.89 24.39 10.81
CA VAL A 337 -10.49 24.22 9.41
C VAL A 337 -11.15 25.26 8.50
N LYS A 338 -12.37 25.70 8.83
CA LYS A 338 -13.00 26.84 8.14
C LYS A 338 -12.22 28.13 8.36
N VAL A 339 -11.69 28.36 9.57
CA VAL A 339 -10.82 29.51 9.84
C VAL A 339 -9.54 29.42 9.02
N GLU A 340 -8.89 28.26 8.97
CA GLU A 340 -7.69 28.07 8.14
C GLU A 340 -7.96 28.29 6.65
N PHE A 341 -9.10 27.81 6.14
CA PHE A 341 -9.48 28.03 4.74
C PHE A 341 -9.76 29.51 4.46
N LYS A 342 -10.42 30.24 5.38
CA LYS A 342 -10.62 31.70 5.26
C LYS A 342 -9.29 32.47 5.26
N THR A 343 -8.30 32.02 6.01
CA THR A 343 -6.94 32.57 5.99
C THR A 343 -6.28 32.34 4.64
N LEU A 344 -6.35 31.10 4.11
CA LEU A 344 -5.83 30.76 2.78
C LEU A 344 -6.50 31.60 1.66
N LEU A 345 -7.82 31.79 1.72
CA LEU A 345 -8.53 32.68 0.81
C LEU A 345 -8.06 34.14 0.90
N SER A 346 -7.63 34.58 2.08
CA SER A 346 -7.12 35.94 2.28
C SER A 346 -5.72 36.11 1.67
N GLU A 347 -4.87 35.08 1.77
CA GLU A 347 -3.56 35.01 1.12
C GLU A 347 -3.70 35.01 -0.41
N TRP A 348 -4.58 34.17 -0.96
CA TRP A 348 -4.85 34.11 -2.40
C TRP A 348 -5.56 35.36 -2.96
N ALA A 349 -6.25 36.13 -2.11
CA ALA A 349 -6.81 37.43 -2.49
C ALA A 349 -5.78 38.57 -2.48
N ALA A 350 -4.65 38.40 -1.78
CA ALA A 350 -3.60 39.39 -1.63
C ALA A 350 -2.44 39.21 -2.63
N GLN A 351 -2.27 38.01 -3.20
CA GLN A 351 -1.29 37.77 -4.27
C GLN A 351 -1.67 38.45 -5.58
N ASP A 352 -0.67 38.84 -6.38
CA ASP A 352 -0.85 39.50 -7.69
C ASP A 352 -0.37 38.64 -8.89
N ASP A 353 0.19 37.46 -8.61
CA ASP A 353 0.76 36.54 -9.61
C ASP A 353 -0.30 35.87 -10.50
N ASN A 354 -1.52 35.67 -9.98
CA ASN A 354 -2.63 35.03 -10.66
C ASN A 354 -3.92 35.84 -10.46
N LYS A 355 -4.19 36.76 -11.41
CA LYS A 355 -5.37 37.65 -11.39
C LYS A 355 -6.71 36.90 -11.36
N PRO A 356 -6.94 35.84 -12.17
CA PRO A 356 -8.18 35.03 -12.08
C PRO A 356 -8.44 34.45 -10.69
N LEU A 357 -7.42 33.87 -10.04
CA LEU A 357 -7.53 33.34 -8.68
C LEU A 357 -7.77 34.46 -7.67
N GLN A 358 -7.10 35.61 -7.82
CA GLN A 358 -7.25 36.76 -6.93
C GLN A 358 -8.69 37.30 -6.94
N VAL A 359 -9.29 37.45 -8.12
CA VAL A 359 -10.69 37.90 -8.28
C VAL A 359 -11.65 36.89 -7.68
N ALA A 360 -11.45 35.60 -7.94
CA ALA A 360 -12.30 34.53 -7.40
C ALA A 360 -12.20 34.44 -5.86
N ALA A 361 -11.01 34.60 -5.28
CA ALA A 361 -10.80 34.63 -3.83
C ALA A 361 -11.46 35.85 -3.18
N LYS A 362 -11.37 37.04 -3.79
CA LYS A 362 -12.07 38.26 -3.34
C LYS A 362 -13.59 38.07 -3.34
N ALA A 363 -14.14 37.46 -4.40
CA ALA A 363 -15.57 37.16 -4.51
C ALA A 363 -16.04 36.13 -3.46
N ALA A 364 -15.29 35.04 -3.25
CA ALA A 364 -15.59 34.02 -2.23
C ALA A 364 -15.62 34.62 -0.81
N ARG A 365 -14.72 35.56 -0.49
CA ARG A 365 -14.70 36.28 0.79
C ARG A 365 -15.93 37.17 0.99
N GLN A 366 -16.45 37.79 -0.07
CA GLN A 366 -17.65 38.62 0.00
C GLN A 366 -18.92 37.79 0.23
N MET A 367 -19.02 36.61 -0.41
CA MET A 367 -20.15 35.69 -0.19
C MET A 367 -20.17 35.12 1.24
N GLY A 368 -19.00 34.79 1.82
CA GLY A 368 -18.90 34.33 3.21
C GLY A 368 -19.31 35.37 4.26
N ARG A 369 -19.25 36.66 3.94
CA ARG A 369 -19.71 37.77 4.80
C ARG A 369 -21.21 38.08 4.68
N GLY A 370 -21.85 37.66 3.59
CA GLY A 370 -23.28 37.89 3.36
C GLY A 370 -24.21 36.92 4.11
N GLY A 371 -23.71 35.74 4.49
CA GLY A 371 -24.48 34.71 5.20
C GLY A 371 -24.67 34.94 6.70
N GLU A 372 -23.86 35.80 7.33
CA GLU A 372 -23.97 36.16 8.76
C GLU A 372 -24.98 37.28 9.04
N ARG A 373 -25.70 37.78 8.02
CA ARG A 373 -26.70 38.86 8.14
C ARG A 373 -28.13 38.43 7.77
N ARG A 374 -28.49 37.17 7.98
CA ARG A 374 -29.90 36.73 7.95
C ARG A 374 -30.28 35.98 9.21
#